data_AF-A0A928L036-F1
#
_entry.id   AF-A0A928L036-F1
#
_cell.length_a   1.000
_cell.length_b   1.000
_cell.length_c   1.000
_cell.angle_alpha   90.00
_cell.angle_beta   90.00
_cell.angle_gamma   90.00
#
_symmetry.space_group_name_H-M   'P 1'
#
loop_
_entity.id
_entity.type
_entity.pdbx_description
1 polymer ?
#
loop_
_entity_poly.entity_id
_entity_poly.type
_entity_poly.pdbx_seq_one_letter_code
_entity_poly.pdbx_strand_id
1 'polypeptide(L)'
;MIKGVNKKVLEINNPQSIYFEKAVLYLKPNMTCVPEKLLRREADELINGISPKERKCALYVKLLIGISLAFSAVLISLILLLSFF
;
A
#
# COMPACT_ATOMS: atom_id res chain seq x y z
N MET A 1 33.26 -27.85 -18.45
CA MET A 1 33.16 -26.39 -18.31
C MET A 1 31.90 -25.93 -19.04
N ILE A 2 30.83 -25.60 -18.33
CA ILE A 2 29.58 -25.03 -18.87
C ILE A 2 29.43 -23.66 -18.23
N LYS A 3 29.43 -22.58 -19.02
CA LYS A 3 29.10 -21.24 -18.54
C LYS A 3 27.62 -20.98 -18.79
N GLY A 4 26.78 -21.49 -17.91
CA GLY A 4 25.40 -21.03 -17.78
C GLY A 4 25.38 -19.83 -16.84
N VAL A 5 25.05 -18.64 -17.33
CA VAL A 5 24.70 -17.52 -16.45
C VAL A 5 23.18 -17.56 -16.30
N ASN A 6 22.72 -18.34 -15.32
CA ASN A 6 21.31 -18.47 -15.00
C ASN A 6 20.85 -17.22 -14.25
N LYS A 7 20.07 -16.34 -14.90
CA LYS A 7 19.41 -15.22 -14.22
C LYS A 7 17.96 -15.59 -13.91
N LYS A 8 17.61 -15.45 -12.64
CA LYS A 8 16.24 -15.60 -12.13
C LYS A 8 15.42 -14.38 -12.55
N VAL A 9 14.38 -14.62 -13.33
CA VAL A 9 13.31 -13.67 -13.63
C VAL A 9 12.27 -13.80 -12.54
N LEU A 10 11.80 -12.68 -11.98
CA LEU A 10 10.71 -12.64 -11.02
C LEU A 10 9.55 -11.87 -11.66
N GLU A 11 8.49 -12.58 -12.03
CA GLU A 11 7.27 -11.98 -12.55
C GLU A 11 6.31 -11.76 -11.38
N ILE A 12 6.09 -10.50 -11.01
CA ILE A 12 5.11 -10.12 -9.97
C ILE A 12 3.90 -9.54 -10.68
N ASN A 13 2.86 -10.34 -10.87
CA ASN A 13 1.68 -9.94 -11.65
C ASN A 13 0.67 -9.11 -10.86
N ASN A 14 0.60 -9.29 -9.54
CA ASN A 14 -0.20 -8.43 -8.67
C ASN A 14 0.23 -8.56 -7.19
N PRO A 15 1.03 -7.63 -6.66
CA PRO A 15 1.44 -7.61 -5.26
C PRO A 15 0.29 -7.32 -4.28
N GLN A 16 -0.94 -7.09 -4.77
CA GLN A 16 -2.16 -6.93 -3.95
C GLN A 16 -3.07 -8.15 -3.99
N SER A 17 -2.66 -9.20 -4.69
CA SER A 17 -3.41 -10.44 -4.70
C SER A 17 -3.44 -11.02 -3.29
N ILE A 18 -4.57 -11.56 -2.87
CA ILE A 18 -4.67 -12.36 -1.63
C ILE A 18 -3.78 -13.61 -1.66
N TYR A 19 -3.29 -13.99 -2.84
CA TYR A 19 -2.36 -15.10 -3.07
C TYR A 19 -0.89 -14.67 -3.12
N PHE A 20 -0.57 -13.38 -2.92
CA PHE A 20 0.79 -12.88 -2.89
C PHE A 20 1.40 -13.08 -1.49
N GLU A 21 2.52 -13.81 -1.40
CA GLU A 21 3.21 -14.06 -0.13
C GLU A 21 4.35 -13.06 0.12
N LYS A 22 5.34 -12.97 -0.78
CA LYS A 22 6.53 -12.09 -0.65
C LYS A 22 7.28 -11.91 -1.96
N ALA A 23 8.03 -10.80 -2.07
CA ALA A 23 9.02 -10.57 -3.11
C ALA A 23 10.44 -10.91 -2.60
N VAL A 24 11.29 -11.45 -3.47
CA VAL A 24 12.69 -11.78 -3.14
C VAL A 24 13.62 -11.11 -4.14
N LEU A 25 14.53 -10.27 -3.64
CA LEU A 25 15.50 -9.53 -4.45
C LEU A 25 16.85 -10.25 -4.42
N TYR A 26 17.43 -10.49 -5.60
CA TYR A 26 18.73 -11.14 -5.74
C TYR A 26 19.80 -10.12 -6.13
N LEU A 27 20.91 -10.15 -5.40
CA LEU A 27 22.09 -9.36 -5.75
C LEU A 27 22.92 -10.06 -6.83
N LYS A 28 23.59 -9.27 -7.65
CA LYS A 28 24.57 -9.81 -8.59
C LYS A 28 25.71 -10.47 -7.79
N PRO A 29 26.25 -11.62 -8.24
CA PRO A 29 27.26 -12.36 -7.50
C PRO A 29 28.56 -11.57 -7.26
N ASN A 30 28.83 -10.54 -8.07
CA ASN A 30 30.02 -9.71 -7.96
C ASN A 30 29.84 -8.49 -7.02
N MET A 31 28.66 -8.34 -6.39
CA MET A 31 28.34 -7.24 -5.47
C MET A 31 28.52 -7.68 -4.01
N THR A 32 29.75 -8.01 -3.60
CA THR A 32 30.06 -8.49 -2.24
C THR A 32 30.46 -7.38 -1.27
N CYS A 33 30.92 -6.23 -1.75
CA CYS A 33 31.44 -5.14 -0.92
C CYS A 33 30.46 -3.97 -0.71
N VAL A 34 29.18 -4.15 -1.06
CA VAL A 34 28.19 -3.07 -0.91
C VAL A 34 27.70 -3.02 0.54
N PRO A 35 27.69 -1.84 1.19
CA PRO A 35 27.15 -1.69 2.54
C PRO A 35 25.69 -2.16 2.64
N GLU A 36 25.39 -2.97 3.66
CA GLU A 36 24.03 -3.51 3.88
C GLU A 36 22.96 -2.41 3.96
N LYS A 37 23.28 -1.27 4.55
CA LYS A 37 22.36 -0.12 4.64
C LYS A 37 21.94 0.41 3.27
N LEU A 38 22.85 0.44 2.30
CA LEU A 38 22.54 0.86 0.94
C LEU A 38 21.68 -0.18 0.23
N LEU A 39 22.03 -1.46 0.38
CA LEU A 39 21.25 -2.57 -0.18
C LEU A 39 19.81 -2.60 0.33
N ARG A 40 19.62 -2.42 1.65
CA ARG A 40 18.30 -2.34 2.27
C ARG A 40 17.51 -1.15 1.75
N ARG A 41 18.15 0.02 1.68
CA ARG A 41 17.49 1.23 1.16
C ARG A 41 17.01 1.05 -0.28
N GLU A 42 17.86 0.53 -1.17
CA GLU A 42 17.49 0.29 -2.56
C GLU A 42 16.39 -0.76 -2.69
N ALA A 43 16.44 -1.82 -1.89
CA ALA A 43 15.38 -2.83 -1.82
C ALA A 43 14.04 -2.22 -1.36
N ASP A 44 14.06 -1.40 -0.32
CA ASP A 44 12.88 -0.74 0.22
C ASP A 44 12.29 0.25 -0.78
N GLU A 45 13.11 1.06 -1.45
CA GLU A 45 12.67 1.99 -2.51
C GLU A 45 12.00 1.23 -3.67
N LEU A 46 12.56 0.10 -4.08
CA LEU A 46 11.99 -0.74 -5.15
C LEU A 46 10.64 -1.34 -4.74
N ILE A 47 10.56 -1.92 -3.54
CA ILE A 47 9.32 -2.53 -3.02
C ILE A 47 8.24 -1.46 -2.83
N ASN A 48 8.60 -0.30 -2.28
CA ASN A 48 7.66 0.81 -2.09
C ASN A 48 7.16 1.41 -3.40
N GLY A 49 7.98 1.39 -4.46
CA GLY A 49 7.55 1.81 -5.80
C GLY A 49 6.53 0.85 -6.43
N ILE A 50 6.60 -0.45 -6.08
CA ILE A 50 5.70 -1.50 -6.59
C ILE A 50 4.45 -1.64 -5.71
N SER A 51 4.59 -1.35 -4.41
CA SER A 51 3.50 -1.39 -3.45
C SER A 51 2.47 -0.30 -3.78
N PRO A 52 1.20 -0.65 -4.02
CA PRO A 52 0.17 0.34 -4.22
C PRO A 52 0.04 1.19 -2.99
N LYS A 53 0.11 2.51 -3.18
CA LYS A 53 -0.14 3.47 -2.10
C LYS A 53 -1.45 3.08 -1.42
N GLU A 54 -1.40 2.95 -0.09
CA GLU A 54 -2.56 2.63 0.71
C GLU A 54 -3.75 3.48 0.25
N ARG A 55 -4.86 2.81 -0.04
CA ARG A 55 -6.05 3.42 -0.65
C ARG A 55 -6.62 4.43 0.34
N LYS A 56 -6.15 5.68 0.25
CA LYS A 56 -6.72 6.86 0.94
C LYS A 56 -8.23 6.98 0.74
N CYS A 57 -8.76 6.37 -0.33
CA CYS A 57 -10.18 6.21 -0.58
C CYS A 57 -10.95 5.60 0.61
N ALA A 58 -10.42 4.59 1.31
CA ALA A 58 -11.15 3.98 2.42
C ALA A 58 -11.28 4.92 3.64
N LEU A 59 -10.21 5.64 3.97
CA LEU A 59 -10.22 6.66 5.02
C LEU A 59 -11.11 7.86 4.65
N TYR A 60 -11.03 8.31 3.40
CA TYR A 60 -11.85 9.41 2.89
C TYR A 60 -13.35 9.06 2.89
N VAL A 61 -13.70 7.82 2.49
CA VAL A 61 -15.08 7.32 2.55
C VAL A 61 -15.57 7.23 4.00
N LYS A 62 -14.75 6.74 4.94
CA LYS A 62 -15.11 6.73 6.37
C LYS A 62 -15.35 8.14 6.91
N LEU A 63 -14.53 9.11 6.53
CA LEU A 63 -14.68 10.51 6.90
C LEU A 63 -15.99 11.11 6.35
N LEU A 64 -16.29 10.86 5.07
CA LEU A 64 -17.52 11.32 4.42
C LEU A 64 -18.78 10.76 5.10
N ILE A 65 -18.78 9.47 5.43
CA ILE A 65 -19.89 8.83 6.16
C ILE A 65 -20.07 9.49 7.53
N GLY A 66 -18.97 9.75 8.26
CA GLY A 66 -19.01 10.42 9.55
C GLY A 66 -19.61 11.83 9.47
N ILE A 67 -19.23 12.62 8.46
CA ILE A 67 -19.76 13.98 8.25
C ILE A 67 -21.26 13.93 7.90
N SER A 68 -21.66 13.03 7.02
CA SER A 68 -23.07 12.87 6.64
C SER A 68 -23.96 12.48 7.82
N LEU A 69 -23.47 11.61 8.70
CA LEU A 69 -24.20 11.17 9.89
C LEU A 69 -24.34 12.29 10.94
N ALA A 70 -23.32 13.14 11.09
CA ALA A 70 -23.40 14.30 11.98
C ALA A 70 -24.40 15.35 11.46
N PHE A 71 -24.38 15.64 10.16
CA PHE A 71 -25.31 16.61 9.55
C PHE A 71 -26.77 16.17 9.66
N SER A 72 -27.06 14.89 9.44
CA SER A 72 -28.43 14.39 9.56
C SER A 72 -28.96 14.48 10.99
N ALA A 73 -28.13 14.20 12.00
CA ALA A 73 -28.52 14.33 13.41
C ALA A 73 -28.88 15.78 13.79
N VAL A 74 -28.09 16.76 13.32
CA VAL A 74 -28.37 18.19 13.57
C VAL A 74 -29.67 18.63 12.90
N LEU A 75 -29.90 18.21 11.65
CA LEU A 75 -31.14 18.53 10.92
C LEU A 75 -32.37 17.95 11.62
N ILE A 76 -32.31 16.69 12.07
CA ILE A 76 -33.42 16.05 12.78
C ILE A 76 -33.70 16.77 14.11
N SER A 77 -32.66 17.13 14.87
CA SER A 77 -32.82 17.88 16.12
C SER A 77 -33.46 19.25 15.90
N LEU A 78 -33.10 19.95 14.82
CA LEU A 78 -33.67 21.25 14.48
C LEU A 78 -35.15 21.14 14.10
N ILE A 79 -35.52 20.13 13.31
CA ILE A 79 -36.91 19.88 12.90
C ILE A 79 -37.78 19.57 14.14
N LEU A 80 -37.29 18.73 15.06
CA LEU A 80 -38.01 18.42 16.30
C LEU A 80 -38.23 19.65 17.17
N LEU A 81 -37.23 20.53 17.27
CA LEU A 81 -37.35 21.79 18.03
C LEU A 81 -38.39 22.74 17.40
N LEU A 82 -38.40 22.86 16.08
CA LEU A 82 -39.40 23.64 15.32
C LEU A 82 -40.80 23.04 15.42
N SER A 83 -40.92 21.73 15.61
CA SER A 83 -42.21 21.04 15.74
C SER A 83 -42.85 21.24 17.13
N PHE A 84 -42.05 21.65 18.11
CA PHE A 84 -42.48 21.85 19.51
C PHE A 84 -42.86 23.30 19.82
N PHE A 85 -42.57 24.23 18.91
CA PHE A 85 -42.85 25.66 19.02
C PHE A 85 -44.06 26.05 18.16
#